data_AF-A0A1H2ACN5-F1
#
_entry.id   AF-A0A1H2ACN5-F1
#
_cell.length_a   1.000
_cell.length_b   1.000
_cell.length_c   1.000
_cell.angle_alpha   90.00
_cell.angle_beta   90.00
_cell.angle_gamma   90.00
#
_symmetry.space_group_name_H-M   'P 1'
#
loop_
_entity.id
_entity.type
_entity.pdbx_description
1 polymer ?
#
loop_
_entity_poly.entity_id
_entity_poly.type
_entity_poly.pdbx_seq_one_letter_code
_entity_poly.pdbx_strand_id
1 'polypeptide(L)'
;MLITTKIKLILEQKHHEKLLETMKRYNAACNYISGFAFEQSQYNRIRLQKLVYFVVRDQFQLSSQMTILAVRKVAAAYIADKAKKNEYKKSKGKNVRGQADLVWHDGVFYLLPGVELPENEPYIPNDALGVDLDIKNIAADSMGESLSGDAVQAVRHHCISKHLVEKAKRHRSRLALEDLTGIRERITVRRAQRRNQHAWAFAQLRSYIKYKALLAGVPVVLADPRNTSRECPQCEHTAKENRKTRDWFRCQACEYAAPADNVAALNIRSRAIVSVPNVGVAI
;
A
#
# COMPACT_ATOMS: atom_id res chain seq x y z
N MET A 1 -9.98 -0.29 27.62
CA MET A 1 -9.76 0.37 26.30
C MET A 1 -10.54 -0.32 25.17
N LEU A 2 -11.19 0.44 24.26
CA LEU A 2 -11.84 -0.12 23.05
C LEU A 2 -10.86 -0.16 21.87
N ILE A 3 -10.58 -1.35 21.34
CA ILE A 3 -9.76 -1.53 20.13
C ILE A 3 -10.60 -2.10 18.98
N THR A 4 -10.19 -1.82 17.74
CA THR A 4 -10.81 -2.44 16.55
C THR A 4 -9.94 -3.58 16.06
N THR A 5 -10.50 -4.78 16.01
CA THR A 5 -9.82 -5.97 15.47
C THR A 5 -10.27 -6.22 14.03
N LYS A 6 -9.38 -6.70 13.17
CA LYS A 6 -9.68 -7.04 11.77
C LYS A 6 -9.77 -8.55 11.60
N ILE A 7 -10.98 -9.07 11.41
CA ILE A 7 -11.24 -10.51 11.26
C ILE A 7 -11.51 -10.82 9.77
N LYS A 8 -10.71 -11.70 9.17
CA LYS A 8 -10.92 -12.16 7.79
C LYS A 8 -12.08 -13.16 7.74
N LEU A 9 -13.05 -12.94 6.85
CA LEU A 9 -14.10 -13.91 6.58
C LEU A 9 -13.63 -14.92 5.52
N ILE A 10 -13.75 -16.21 5.84
CA ILE A 10 -13.55 -17.30 4.88
C ILE A 10 -14.94 -17.69 4.38
N LEU A 11 -15.18 -17.53 3.08
CA LEU A 11 -16.51 -17.66 2.48
C LEU A 11 -16.42 -18.56 1.26
N GLU A 12 -17.44 -19.41 1.08
CA GLU A 12 -17.71 -20.06 -0.20
C GLU A 12 -18.05 -19.02 -1.27
N GLN A 13 -17.79 -19.36 -2.54
CA GLN A 13 -18.00 -18.46 -3.69
C GLN A 13 -19.43 -17.88 -3.73
N LYS A 14 -20.45 -18.71 -3.51
CA LYS A 14 -21.86 -18.30 -3.50
C LYS A 14 -22.17 -17.23 -2.45
N HIS A 15 -21.54 -17.31 -1.27
CA HIS A 15 -21.74 -16.36 -0.17
C HIS A 15 -20.96 -15.07 -0.43
N HIS A 16 -19.77 -15.19 -1.02
CA HIS A 16 -18.96 -14.05 -1.44
C HIS A 16 -19.73 -13.16 -2.41
N GLU A 17 -20.33 -13.74 -3.45
CA GLU A 17 -21.08 -13.01 -4.48
C GLU A 17 -22.29 -12.29 -3.89
N LYS A 18 -23.09 -12.97 -3.06
CA LYS A 18 -24.25 -12.37 -2.38
C LYS A 18 -23.89 -11.21 -1.47
N LEU A 19 -22.78 -11.31 -0.72
CA LEU A 19 -22.29 -10.23 0.13
C LEU A 19 -21.81 -9.04 -0.69
N LEU A 20 -21.09 -9.30 -1.78
CA LEU A 20 -20.60 -8.25 -2.68
C LEU A 20 -21.74 -7.50 -3.35
N GLU A 21 -22.76 -8.21 -3.83
CA GLU A 21 -23.96 -7.62 -4.40
C GLU A 21 -24.71 -6.76 -3.36
N THR A 22 -24.90 -7.28 -2.15
CA THR A 22 -25.54 -6.53 -1.05
C THR A 22 -24.76 -5.27 -0.70
N MET A 23 -23.43 -5.35 -0.65
CA MET A 23 -22.58 -4.19 -0.38
C MET A 23 -22.63 -3.15 -1.51
N LYS A 24 -22.73 -3.58 -2.77
CA LYS A 24 -22.94 -2.69 -3.92
C LYS A 24 -24.27 -1.94 -3.81
N ARG A 25 -25.38 -2.65 -3.56
CA ARG A 25 -26.72 -2.05 -3.38
C ARG A 25 -26.74 -1.05 -2.22
N TYR A 26 -26.15 -1.43 -1.09
CA TYR A 26 -26.05 -0.56 0.09
C TYR A 26 -25.25 0.72 -0.20
N ASN A 27 -24.10 0.62 -0.87
CA ASN A 27 -23.31 1.80 -1.22
C ASN A 27 -24.03 2.69 -2.24
N ALA A 28 -24.73 2.11 -3.22
CA ALA A 28 -25.54 2.87 -4.17
C ALA A 28 -26.66 3.65 -3.46
N ALA A 29 -27.35 3.02 -2.51
CA ALA A 29 -28.33 3.69 -1.65
C ALA A 29 -27.71 4.85 -0.85
N CYS A 30 -26.53 4.65 -0.23
CA CYS A 30 -25.83 5.74 0.46
C CYS A 30 -25.49 6.91 -0.47
N ASN A 31 -25.05 6.65 -1.70
CA ASN A 31 -24.76 7.70 -2.68
C ASN A 31 -26.01 8.49 -3.07
N TYR A 32 -27.14 7.81 -3.27
CA TYR A 32 -28.43 8.45 -3.53
C TYR A 32 -28.85 9.34 -2.35
N ILE A 33 -28.84 8.79 -1.12
CA ILE A 33 -29.18 9.55 0.09
C ILE A 33 -28.25 10.76 0.25
N SER A 34 -26.95 10.60 -0.03
CA SER A 34 -25.98 11.70 0.05
C SER A 34 -26.22 12.79 -0.98
N GLY A 35 -26.64 12.42 -2.21
CA GLY A 35 -27.07 13.38 -3.21
C GLY A 35 -28.28 14.18 -2.75
N PHE A 36 -29.33 13.49 -2.33
CA PHE A 36 -30.54 14.10 -1.82
C PHE A 36 -30.28 15.02 -0.61
N ALA A 37 -29.50 14.54 0.37
CA ALA A 37 -29.17 15.29 1.57
C ALA A 37 -28.41 16.59 1.23
N PHE A 38 -27.50 16.55 0.27
CA PHE A 38 -26.73 17.71 -0.16
C PHE A 38 -27.59 18.72 -0.93
N GLU A 39 -28.38 18.25 -1.91
CA GLU A 39 -29.25 19.09 -2.73
C GLU A 39 -30.33 19.79 -1.90
N GLN A 40 -30.92 19.08 -0.93
CA GLN A 40 -31.97 19.60 -0.06
C GLN A 40 -31.42 20.27 1.22
N SER A 41 -30.09 20.36 1.37
CA SER A 41 -29.42 20.84 2.58
C SER A 41 -29.98 20.22 3.87
N GLN A 42 -30.30 18.92 3.83
CA GLN A 42 -30.94 18.20 4.91
C GLN A 42 -30.03 17.13 5.49
N TYR A 43 -29.45 17.42 6.67
CA TYR A 43 -28.49 16.55 7.34
C TYR A 43 -29.02 15.95 8.65
N ASN A 44 -30.22 16.34 9.10
CA ASN A 44 -30.82 15.77 10.29
C ASN A 44 -31.28 14.34 10.02
N ARG A 45 -30.72 13.37 10.76
CA ARG A 45 -31.02 11.94 10.61
C ARG A 45 -32.51 11.63 10.54
N ILE A 46 -33.30 12.17 11.47
CA ILE A 46 -34.73 11.83 11.60
C ILE A 46 -35.50 12.36 10.41
N ARG A 47 -35.25 13.62 10.03
CA ARG A 47 -35.93 14.27 8.91
C ARG A 47 -35.51 13.66 7.57
N LEU A 48 -34.22 13.40 7.38
CA LEU A 48 -33.69 12.72 6.21
C LEU A 48 -34.31 11.34 6.05
N GLN A 49 -34.41 10.54 7.13
CA GLN A 49 -35.05 9.23 7.09
C GLN A 49 -36.50 9.31 6.60
N LYS A 50 -37.31 10.23 7.13
CA LYS A 50 -38.71 10.38 6.70
C LYS A 50 -38.83 10.69 5.19
N LEU A 51 -37.89 11.46 4.65
CA LEU A 51 -37.91 11.88 3.25
C LEU A 51 -37.46 10.76 2.29
N VAL A 52 -36.45 9.96 2.67
CA VAL A 52 -35.81 9.02 1.74
C VAL A 52 -36.17 7.55 1.97
N TYR A 53 -36.76 7.19 3.11
CA TYR A 53 -36.90 5.79 3.53
C TYR A 53 -37.64 4.91 2.51
N PHE A 54 -38.83 5.32 2.06
CA PHE A 54 -39.64 4.52 1.14
C PHE A 54 -38.98 4.38 -0.23
N VAL A 55 -38.51 5.49 -0.79
CA VAL A 55 -37.81 5.51 -2.09
C VAL A 55 -36.56 4.64 -2.06
N VAL A 56 -35.73 4.77 -1.02
CA VAL A 56 -34.50 4.00 -0.91
C VAL A 56 -34.77 2.50 -0.73
N ARG A 57 -35.76 2.15 0.09
CA ARG A 57 -36.13 0.75 0.33
C ARG A 57 -36.56 0.07 -0.97
N ASP A 58 -37.42 0.74 -1.73
CA ASP A 58 -38.00 0.21 -2.97
C ASP A 58 -36.96 0.17 -4.10
N GLN A 59 -36.29 1.29 -4.37
CA GLN A 59 -35.34 1.41 -5.49
C GLN A 59 -34.12 0.49 -5.33
N PHE A 60 -33.60 0.33 -4.10
CA PHE A 60 -32.38 -0.44 -3.85
C PHE A 60 -32.66 -1.83 -3.25
N GLN A 61 -33.93 -2.19 -3.06
CA GLN A 61 -34.38 -3.49 -2.53
C GLN A 61 -33.65 -3.87 -1.22
N LEU A 62 -33.53 -2.90 -0.31
CA LEU A 62 -32.86 -3.05 0.98
C LEU A 62 -33.85 -3.47 2.08
N SER A 63 -33.38 -4.26 3.04
CA SER A 63 -34.14 -4.56 4.26
C SER A 63 -34.34 -3.29 5.12
N SER A 64 -35.32 -3.31 6.02
CA SER A 64 -35.63 -2.15 6.89
C SER A 64 -34.39 -1.68 7.66
N GLN A 65 -33.67 -2.64 8.22
CA GLN A 65 -32.46 -2.38 8.99
C GLN A 65 -31.36 -1.77 8.11
N MET A 66 -31.19 -2.26 6.88
CA MET A 66 -30.19 -1.74 5.97
C MET A 66 -30.50 -0.33 5.48
N THR A 67 -31.77 -0.04 5.17
CA THR A 67 -32.20 1.33 4.82
C THR A 67 -31.92 2.31 5.95
N ILE A 68 -32.28 1.95 7.19
CA ILE A 68 -32.03 2.79 8.37
C ILE A 68 -30.54 3.01 8.59
N LEU A 69 -29.72 1.96 8.46
CA LEU A 69 -28.26 2.06 8.60
C LEU A 69 -27.64 2.95 7.52
N ALA A 70 -28.11 2.88 6.27
CA ALA A 70 -27.65 3.75 5.19
C ALA A 70 -27.90 5.23 5.52
N VAL A 71 -29.11 5.57 5.98
CA VAL A 71 -29.44 6.94 6.39
C VAL A 71 -28.59 7.40 7.57
N ARG A 72 -28.40 6.54 8.59
CA ARG A 72 -27.55 6.84 9.75
C ARG A 72 -26.11 7.12 9.31
N LYS A 73 -25.57 6.29 8.42
CA LYS A 73 -24.20 6.41 7.91
C LYS A 73 -24.01 7.72 7.15
N VAL A 74 -24.96 8.09 6.29
CA VAL A 74 -24.88 9.35 5.52
C VAL A 74 -25.03 10.57 6.42
N ALA A 75 -26.05 10.59 7.30
CA ALA A 75 -26.25 11.70 8.22
C ALA A 75 -25.04 11.93 9.14
N ALA A 76 -24.42 10.85 9.65
CA ALA A 76 -23.21 10.94 10.47
C ALA A 76 -22.00 11.49 9.71
N ALA A 77 -21.86 11.19 8.41
CA ALA A 77 -20.77 11.73 7.59
C ALA A 77 -20.86 13.26 7.45
N TYR A 78 -22.09 13.80 7.32
CA TYR A 78 -22.34 15.24 7.25
C TYR A 78 -22.27 15.97 8.60
N ILE A 79 -22.13 15.26 9.73
CA ILE A 79 -21.74 15.91 10.99
C ILE A 79 -20.30 16.41 10.88
N ALA A 80 -19.41 15.64 10.24
CA ALA A 80 -17.99 15.94 10.14
C ALA A 80 -17.66 16.99 9.08
N ASP A 81 -18.28 16.93 7.90
CA ASP A 81 -18.05 17.88 6.82
C ASP A 81 -19.33 18.06 5.98
N LYS A 82 -19.79 19.31 5.89
CA LYS A 82 -20.98 19.72 5.12
C LYS A 82 -20.65 20.41 3.81
N ALA A 83 -19.40 20.81 3.60
CA ALA A 83 -18.99 21.59 2.43
C ALA A 83 -18.91 20.73 1.16
N LYS A 84 -18.84 19.40 1.31
CA LYS A 84 -18.65 18.47 0.19
C LYS A 84 -19.66 17.33 0.20
N LYS A 85 -20.19 17.01 -0.98
CA LYS A 85 -20.98 15.79 -1.19
C LYS A 85 -20.13 14.54 -0.97
N ASN A 86 -20.59 13.66 -0.09
CA ASN A 86 -19.91 12.41 0.21
C ASN A 86 -20.16 11.37 -0.89
N GLU A 87 -19.13 10.57 -1.22
CA GLU A 87 -19.23 9.48 -2.19
C GLU A 87 -18.73 8.16 -1.58
N TYR A 88 -19.55 7.12 -1.70
CA TYR A 88 -19.39 5.81 -1.09
C TYR A 88 -19.05 4.79 -2.19
N LYS A 89 -17.75 4.63 -2.46
CA LYS A 89 -17.21 3.65 -3.43
C LYS A 89 -16.42 2.51 -2.77
N LYS A 90 -15.87 2.75 -1.57
CA LYS A 90 -15.10 1.80 -0.76
C LYS A 90 -15.51 1.96 0.70
N SER A 91 -15.67 0.85 1.41
CA SER A 91 -15.91 0.87 2.86
C SER A 91 -14.63 1.32 3.59
N LYS A 92 -14.50 2.62 3.85
CA LYS A 92 -13.64 3.11 4.93
C LYS A 92 -14.50 3.13 6.19
N GLY A 93 -14.52 2.02 6.92
CA GLY A 93 -15.26 1.92 8.19
C GLY A 93 -14.68 2.86 9.24
N LYS A 94 -15.56 3.52 9.98
CA LYS A 94 -15.24 4.12 11.29
C LYS A 94 -16.26 3.51 12.25
N ASN A 95 -15.77 2.72 13.19
CA ASN A 95 -16.63 1.95 14.08
C ASN A 95 -17.40 2.83 15.08
N VAL A 96 -18.64 2.43 15.34
CA VAL A 96 -19.50 2.90 16.43
C VAL A 96 -19.67 1.77 17.43
N ARG A 97 -19.57 2.05 18.74
CA ARG A 97 -19.64 1.05 19.83
C ARG A 97 -20.89 0.16 19.68
N GLY A 98 -20.71 -1.17 19.75
CA GLY A 98 -21.80 -2.15 19.63
C GLY A 98 -22.20 -2.55 18.20
N GLN A 99 -21.50 -2.09 17.16
CA GLN A 99 -21.69 -2.55 15.78
C GLN A 99 -20.33 -2.96 15.17
N ALA A 100 -20.36 -3.91 14.23
CA ALA A 100 -19.19 -4.33 13.48
C ALA A 100 -19.32 -3.95 12.01
N ASP A 101 -18.33 -3.23 11.48
CA ASP A 101 -18.31 -2.84 10.07
C ASP A 101 -17.85 -4.03 9.19
N LEU A 102 -18.63 -4.34 8.14
CA LEU A 102 -18.19 -5.24 7.07
C LEU A 102 -17.44 -4.43 6.01
N VAL A 103 -16.19 -4.82 5.73
CA VAL A 103 -15.28 -4.14 4.82
C VAL A 103 -14.79 -5.09 3.74
N TRP A 104 -14.84 -4.63 2.48
CA TRP A 104 -14.26 -5.35 1.34
C TRP A 104 -12.96 -4.69 0.90
N HIS A 105 -11.88 -5.47 0.86
CA HIS A 105 -10.55 -5.00 0.46
C HIS A 105 -9.77 -6.11 -0.26
N ASP A 106 -9.28 -5.80 -1.45
CA ASP A 106 -8.44 -6.71 -2.26
C ASP A 106 -9.06 -8.10 -2.47
N GLY A 107 -10.35 -8.13 -2.83
CA GLY A 107 -11.09 -9.38 -3.05
C GLY A 107 -11.46 -10.16 -1.79
N VAL A 108 -11.22 -9.61 -0.59
CA VAL A 108 -11.47 -10.29 0.69
C VAL A 108 -12.40 -9.46 1.57
N PHE A 109 -13.33 -10.14 2.25
CA PHE A 109 -14.19 -9.54 3.27
C PHE A 109 -13.55 -9.60 4.66
N TYR A 110 -13.69 -8.52 5.40
CA TYR A 110 -13.26 -8.39 6.78
C TYR A 110 -14.40 -7.85 7.64
N LEU A 111 -14.55 -8.41 8.84
CA LEU A 111 -15.37 -7.84 9.89
C LEU A 111 -14.48 -7.03 10.83
N LEU A 112 -14.92 -5.83 11.18
CA LEU A 112 -14.22 -4.95 12.11
C LEU A 112 -15.01 -4.79 13.41
N PRO A 113 -15.04 -5.77 14.33
CA PRO A 113 -15.66 -5.58 15.63
C PRO A 113 -14.84 -4.63 16.53
N GLY A 114 -15.53 -3.82 17.32
CA GLY A 114 -14.95 -3.19 18.49
C GLY A 114 -14.85 -4.21 19.63
N VAL A 115 -13.66 -4.39 20.18
CA VAL A 115 -13.39 -5.28 21.31
C VAL A 115 -13.04 -4.41 22.52
N GLU A 116 -13.80 -4.58 23.60
CA GLU A 116 -13.46 -3.99 24.88
C GLU A 116 -12.41 -4.87 25.55
N LEU A 117 -11.21 -4.32 25.71
CA LEU A 117 -10.17 -4.95 26.50
C LEU A 117 -10.28 -4.47 27.95
N PRO A 118 -10.19 -5.41 28.92
CA PRO A 118 -10.05 -5.03 30.31
C PRO A 118 -8.81 -4.16 30.46
N GLU A 119 -8.93 -3.10 31.25
CA GLU A 119 -7.77 -2.37 31.71
C GLU A 119 -7.18 -3.15 32.88
N ASN A 120 -5.91 -3.50 32.78
CA ASN A 120 -5.21 -4.16 33.87
C ASN A 120 -4.91 -3.13 34.96
N GLU A 121 -5.04 -3.52 36.22
CA GLU A 121 -4.64 -2.67 37.33
C GLU A 121 -3.11 -2.41 37.26
N PRO A 122 -2.66 -1.15 37.31
CA PRO A 122 -1.24 -0.85 37.37
C PRO A 122 -0.67 -1.37 38.68
N TYR A 123 0.44 -2.10 38.60
CA TYR A 123 1.18 -2.57 39.77
C TYR A 123 2.32 -1.60 40.12
N ILE A 124 2.72 -1.57 41.39
CA ILE A 124 3.92 -0.84 41.82
C ILE A 124 5.14 -1.72 41.52
N PRO A 125 6.06 -1.31 40.63
CA PRO A 125 7.22 -2.13 40.31
C PRO A 125 8.27 -2.05 41.42
N ASN A 126 8.99 -3.15 41.65
CA ASN A 126 10.11 -3.20 42.59
C ASN A 126 11.43 -2.64 42.00
N ASP A 127 11.49 -2.54 40.67
CA ASP A 127 12.68 -2.13 39.91
C ASP A 127 12.27 -1.55 38.54
N ALA A 128 13.21 -0.97 37.81
CA ALA A 128 13.01 -0.43 36.48
C ALA A 128 13.77 -1.22 35.40
N LEU A 129 13.10 -1.54 34.29
CA LEU A 129 13.76 -2.03 33.09
C LEU A 129 14.21 -0.82 32.25
N GLY A 130 15.53 -0.61 32.13
CA GLY A 130 16.08 0.39 31.22
C GLY A 130 15.92 -0.09 29.78
N VAL A 131 15.42 0.77 28.88
CA VAL A 131 15.27 0.46 27.45
C VAL A 131 15.94 1.55 26.63
N ASP A 132 16.94 1.19 25.83
CA ASP A 132 17.58 2.03 24.83
C ASP A 132 16.95 1.79 23.46
N LEU A 133 16.59 2.86 22.76
CA LEU A 133 15.96 2.81 21.43
C LEU A 133 16.93 3.40 20.41
N ASP A 134 17.49 2.56 19.55
CA ASP A 134 18.52 2.96 18.58
C ASP A 134 18.14 2.56 17.14
N ILE A 135 18.91 3.06 16.17
CA ILE A 135 18.73 2.81 14.73
C ILE A 135 19.14 1.39 14.37
N LYS A 136 20.17 0.84 15.03
CA LYS A 136 20.69 -0.50 14.72
C LYS A 136 19.88 -1.60 15.42
N ASN A 137 19.67 -1.46 16.72
CA ASN A 137 18.80 -2.31 17.51
C ASN A 137 17.56 -1.47 17.84
N ILE A 138 16.39 -1.89 17.35
CA ILE A 138 15.14 -1.14 17.54
C ILE A 138 14.89 -0.90 19.02
N ALA A 139 15.22 -1.88 19.86
CA ALA A 139 15.31 -1.74 21.30
C ALA A 139 16.42 -2.64 21.85
N ALA A 140 17.10 -2.19 22.89
CA ALA A 140 17.91 -3.03 23.76
C ALA A 140 17.51 -2.74 25.21
N ASP A 141 17.43 -3.77 26.05
CA ASP A 141 17.07 -3.61 27.44
C ASP A 141 18.24 -3.80 28.40
N SER A 142 18.08 -3.34 29.64
CA SER A 142 19.08 -3.47 30.70
C SER A 142 19.26 -4.91 31.21
N MET A 143 18.46 -5.86 30.72
CA MET A 143 18.59 -7.30 31.00
C MET A 143 19.44 -8.02 29.93
N GLY A 144 19.90 -7.29 28.92
CA GLY A 144 20.77 -7.80 27.85
C GLY A 144 20.04 -8.30 26.61
N GLU A 145 18.72 -8.12 26.52
CA GLU A 145 17.98 -8.40 25.30
C GLU A 145 18.21 -7.28 24.27
N SER A 146 18.33 -7.66 22.99
CA SER A 146 18.46 -6.72 21.88
C SER A 146 17.60 -7.17 20.71
N LEU A 147 16.64 -6.33 20.34
CA LEU A 147 15.69 -6.57 19.27
C LEU A 147 16.16 -5.83 18.01
N SER A 148 16.64 -6.59 17.01
CA SER A 148 17.09 -6.02 15.73
C SER A 148 15.94 -5.75 14.76
N GLY A 149 16.21 -4.94 13.74
CA GLY A 149 15.26 -4.69 12.64
C GLY A 149 15.20 -5.78 11.57
N ASP A 150 15.91 -6.89 11.71
CA ASP A 150 16.07 -7.87 10.62
C ASP A 150 14.74 -8.55 10.23
N ALA A 151 13.94 -8.95 11.21
CA ALA A 151 12.63 -9.54 10.97
C ALA A 151 11.66 -8.55 10.29
N VAL A 152 11.69 -7.28 10.73
CA VAL A 152 10.90 -6.20 10.11
C VAL A 152 11.33 -6.00 8.66
N GLN A 153 12.64 -5.97 8.40
CA GLN A 153 13.18 -5.80 7.07
C GLN A 153 12.80 -6.98 6.15
N ALA A 154 12.80 -8.21 6.65
CA ALA A 154 12.35 -9.38 5.92
C ALA A 154 10.87 -9.27 5.50
N VAL A 155 9.97 -8.85 6.41
CA VAL A 155 8.55 -8.62 6.10
C VAL A 155 8.41 -7.54 5.03
N ARG A 156 9.12 -6.41 5.17
CA ARG A 156 9.13 -5.33 4.17
C ARG A 156 9.56 -5.84 2.80
N HIS A 157 10.64 -6.62 2.74
CA HIS A 157 11.09 -7.22 1.48
C HIS A 157 10.07 -8.20 0.89
N HIS A 158 9.37 -8.99 1.71
CA HIS A 158 8.29 -9.84 1.22
C HIS A 158 7.16 -9.02 0.57
N CYS A 159 6.72 -7.94 1.22
CA CYS A 159 5.66 -7.09 0.70
C CYS A 159 6.06 -6.41 -0.62
N ILE A 160 7.26 -5.81 -0.67
CA ILE A 160 7.77 -5.10 -1.85
C ILE A 160 7.95 -6.06 -3.04
N SER A 161 8.64 -7.18 -2.85
CA SER A 161 8.87 -8.17 -3.91
C SER A 161 7.56 -8.73 -4.49
N LYS A 162 6.58 -9.04 -3.64
CA LYS A 162 5.25 -9.50 -4.08
C LYS A 162 4.57 -8.43 -4.93
N HIS A 163 4.57 -7.17 -4.47
CA HIS A 163 3.96 -6.07 -5.20
C HIS A 163 4.57 -5.88 -6.61
N LEU A 164 5.90 -5.90 -6.71
CA LEU A 164 6.60 -5.73 -7.99
C LEU A 164 6.28 -6.86 -8.98
N VAL A 165 6.29 -8.11 -8.51
CA VAL A 165 5.99 -9.29 -9.33
C VAL A 165 4.54 -9.26 -9.82
N GLU A 166 3.58 -8.98 -8.94
CA GLU A 166 2.16 -8.89 -9.32
C GLU A 166 1.91 -7.74 -10.31
N LYS A 167 2.59 -6.60 -10.11
CA LYS A 167 2.50 -5.48 -11.05
C LYS A 167 3.05 -5.87 -12.43
N ALA A 168 4.23 -6.48 -12.49
CA ALA A 168 4.83 -6.93 -13.74
C ALA A 168 3.95 -7.96 -14.47
N LYS A 169 3.43 -8.95 -13.73
CA LYS A 169 2.50 -9.97 -14.25
C LYS A 169 1.25 -9.34 -14.85
N ARG A 170 0.62 -8.38 -14.15
CA ARG A 170 -0.58 -7.67 -14.63
C ARG A 170 -0.33 -6.94 -15.96
N HIS A 171 0.84 -6.36 -16.12
CA HIS A 171 1.21 -5.61 -17.33
C HIS A 171 1.87 -6.49 -18.40
N ARG A 172 1.98 -7.81 -18.20
CA ARG A 172 2.72 -8.73 -19.08
C ARG A 172 4.16 -8.24 -19.36
N SER A 173 4.77 -7.63 -18.35
CA SER A 173 6.12 -7.08 -18.42
C SER A 173 7.12 -8.00 -17.71
N ARG A 174 8.38 -7.95 -18.15
CA ARG A 174 9.51 -8.46 -17.37
C ARG A 174 9.94 -7.47 -16.29
N LEU A 175 10.62 -7.96 -15.26
CA LEU A 175 11.30 -7.12 -14.28
C LEU A 175 12.75 -6.89 -14.69
N ALA A 176 13.20 -5.64 -14.68
CA ALA A 176 14.58 -5.27 -14.90
C ALA A 176 15.19 -4.80 -13.58
N LEU A 177 16.30 -5.38 -13.17
CA LEU A 177 17.03 -5.02 -11.95
C LEU A 177 18.45 -4.63 -12.32
N GLU A 178 19.06 -3.71 -11.58
CA GLU A 178 20.49 -3.43 -11.75
C GLU A 178 21.32 -4.66 -11.39
N ASP A 179 22.38 -4.89 -12.17
CA ASP A 179 23.40 -5.84 -11.78
C ASP A 179 24.38 -5.23 -10.78
N LEU A 180 24.09 -5.42 -9.50
CA LEU A 180 24.93 -4.95 -8.40
C LEU A 180 26.12 -5.88 -8.12
N THR A 181 26.39 -6.84 -9.00
CA THR A 181 27.52 -7.78 -8.87
C THR A 181 28.83 -6.99 -8.94
N GLY A 182 29.69 -7.19 -7.94
CA GLY A 182 30.98 -6.51 -7.80
C GLY A 182 30.96 -5.04 -7.41
N ILE A 183 29.81 -4.52 -6.95
CA ILE A 183 29.73 -3.14 -6.43
C ILE A 183 30.62 -2.94 -5.19
N ARG A 184 30.89 -4.00 -4.43
CA ARG A 184 31.71 -3.97 -3.22
C ARG A 184 33.20 -3.77 -3.51
N GLU A 185 33.72 -4.29 -4.62
CA GLU A 185 35.13 -4.09 -4.98
C GLU A 185 35.40 -2.70 -5.58
N ARG A 186 34.37 -2.02 -6.12
CA ARG A 186 34.51 -0.74 -6.84
C ARG A 186 34.33 0.49 -5.97
N ILE A 187 33.74 0.36 -4.78
CA ILE A 187 33.50 1.50 -3.88
C ILE A 187 34.65 1.64 -2.89
N THR A 188 35.43 2.71 -3.02
CA THR A 188 36.45 3.10 -2.03
C THR A 188 35.80 3.76 -0.81
N VAL A 189 35.22 2.96 0.09
CA VAL A 189 34.70 3.44 1.39
C VAL A 189 35.65 3.08 2.54
N ARG A 190 35.80 3.99 3.51
CA ARG A 190 36.56 3.74 4.76
C ARG A 190 36.04 2.46 5.43
N ARG A 191 36.94 1.69 6.05
CA ARG A 191 36.69 0.34 6.63
C ARG A 191 35.46 0.30 7.57
N ALA A 192 35.15 1.40 8.26
CA ALA A 192 33.97 1.55 9.13
C ALA A 192 32.63 1.64 8.36
N GLN A 193 32.58 2.28 7.18
CA GLN A 193 31.36 2.41 6.35
C GLN A 193 31.06 1.18 5.48
N ARG A 194 31.99 0.21 5.39
CA ARG A 194 31.76 -1.07 4.68
C ARG A 194 30.66 -1.92 5.32
N ARG A 195 30.34 -1.67 6.60
CA ARG A 195 29.31 -2.36 7.37
C ARG A 195 27.90 -1.78 7.13
N ASN A 196 27.66 -1.17 5.97
CA ASN A 196 26.34 -0.64 5.63
C ASN A 196 25.34 -1.79 5.42
N GLN A 197 24.40 -1.91 6.36
CA GLN A 197 23.23 -2.79 6.32
C GLN A 197 22.48 -2.74 4.98
N HIS A 198 22.55 -1.60 4.28
CA HIS A 198 21.95 -1.39 2.96
C HIS A 198 22.38 -2.43 1.92
N ALA A 199 23.64 -2.85 1.88
CA ALA A 199 24.10 -3.82 0.87
C ALA A 199 23.51 -5.23 1.07
N TRP A 200 23.32 -5.65 2.33
CA TRP A 200 22.66 -6.92 2.65
C TRP A 200 21.15 -6.84 2.39
N ALA A 201 20.54 -5.69 2.69
CA ALA A 201 19.13 -5.44 2.40
C ALA A 201 18.82 -5.50 0.89
N PHE A 202 19.68 -4.92 0.03
CA PHE A 202 19.49 -4.98 -1.43
C PHE A 202 19.65 -6.40 -1.99
N ALA A 203 20.62 -7.18 -1.48
CA ALA A 203 20.80 -8.57 -1.90
C ALA A 203 19.60 -9.44 -1.50
N GLN A 204 19.09 -9.27 -0.27
CA GLN A 204 17.91 -10.00 0.22
C GLN A 204 16.67 -9.65 -0.60
N LEU A 205 16.40 -8.36 -0.86
CA LEU A 205 15.27 -7.94 -1.69
C LEU A 205 15.37 -8.51 -3.11
N ARG A 206 16.57 -8.50 -3.72
CA ARG A 206 16.82 -9.08 -5.04
C ARG A 206 16.52 -10.58 -5.06
N SER A 207 16.96 -11.32 -4.04
CA SER A 207 16.63 -12.74 -3.88
C SER A 207 15.12 -12.95 -3.82
N TYR A 208 14.42 -12.11 -3.05
CA TYR A 208 12.97 -12.20 -2.89
C TYR A 208 12.20 -11.90 -4.18
N ILE A 209 12.66 -10.93 -4.96
CA ILE A 209 12.11 -10.64 -6.28
C ILE A 209 12.34 -11.83 -7.21
N LYS A 210 13.56 -12.37 -7.27
CA LYS A 210 13.93 -13.48 -8.16
C LYS A 210 13.06 -14.72 -7.92
N TYR A 211 12.98 -15.20 -6.67
CA TYR A 211 12.23 -16.44 -6.41
C TYR A 211 10.72 -16.25 -6.66
N LYS A 212 10.13 -15.11 -6.28
CA LYS A 212 8.70 -14.86 -6.52
C LYS A 212 8.38 -14.69 -7.98
N ALA A 213 9.25 -14.02 -8.72
CA ALA A 213 9.11 -13.86 -10.16
C ALA A 213 9.15 -15.23 -10.86
N LEU A 214 10.07 -16.11 -10.46
CA LEU A 214 10.15 -17.49 -10.94
C LEU A 214 8.84 -18.25 -10.67
N LEU A 215 8.34 -18.24 -9.43
CA LEU A 215 7.07 -18.89 -9.08
C LEU A 215 5.86 -18.32 -9.85
N ALA A 216 5.90 -17.04 -10.22
CA ALA A 216 4.83 -16.36 -10.94
C ALA A 216 4.96 -16.42 -12.46
N GLY A 217 6.03 -17.01 -13.01
CA GLY A 217 6.33 -17.02 -14.44
C GLY A 217 6.71 -15.65 -15.02
N VAL A 218 7.20 -14.72 -14.19
CA VAL A 218 7.61 -13.37 -14.61
C VAL A 218 9.11 -13.37 -14.89
N PRO A 219 9.57 -13.06 -16.12
CA PRO A 219 11.00 -12.99 -16.43
C PRO A 219 11.69 -11.86 -15.67
N VAL A 220 12.92 -12.11 -15.21
CA VAL A 220 13.79 -11.11 -14.58
C VAL A 220 15.07 -10.99 -15.38
N VAL A 221 15.41 -9.76 -15.77
CA VAL A 221 16.66 -9.44 -16.49
C VAL A 221 17.51 -8.49 -15.67
N LEU A 222 18.82 -8.57 -15.87
CA LEU A 222 19.78 -7.70 -15.21
C LEU A 222 20.31 -6.67 -16.20
N ALA A 223 20.30 -5.40 -15.80
CA ALA A 223 20.81 -4.30 -16.60
C ALA A 223 22.13 -3.78 -16.02
N ASP A 224 23.04 -3.30 -16.88
CA ASP A 224 24.27 -2.63 -16.44
C ASP A 224 23.89 -1.39 -15.58
N PRO A 225 24.39 -1.25 -14.33
CA PRO A 225 24.12 -0.10 -13.47
C PRO A 225 24.86 1.19 -13.88
N ARG A 226 25.83 1.14 -14.79
CA ARG A 226 26.70 2.30 -15.08
C ARG A 226 25.91 3.50 -15.61
N ASN A 227 26.07 4.66 -14.97
CA ASN A 227 25.47 5.94 -15.40
C ASN A 227 23.93 5.95 -15.52
N THR A 228 23.22 4.95 -14.98
CA THR A 228 21.74 4.88 -15.04
C THR A 228 21.09 6.14 -14.49
N SER A 229 21.69 6.79 -13.49
CA SER A 229 21.16 8.02 -12.90
C SER A 229 21.66 9.33 -13.53
N ARG A 230 22.49 9.26 -14.58
CA ARG A 230 23.16 10.42 -15.21
C ARG A 230 22.93 10.52 -16.73
N GLU A 231 22.60 9.40 -17.34
CA GLU A 231 22.20 9.31 -18.75
C GLU A 231 20.77 9.85 -18.91
N CYS A 232 20.55 10.68 -19.92
CA CYS A 232 19.21 11.16 -20.22
C CYS A 232 18.39 10.07 -20.94
N PRO A 233 17.19 9.71 -20.47
CA PRO A 233 16.36 8.68 -21.11
C PRO A 233 15.73 9.15 -22.43
N GLN A 234 15.84 10.44 -22.76
CA GLN A 234 15.26 11.04 -23.96
C GLN A 234 16.30 11.26 -25.07
N CYS A 235 17.52 11.69 -24.72
CA CYS A 235 18.56 12.06 -25.71
C CYS A 235 19.91 11.38 -25.47
N GLU A 236 19.99 10.46 -24.49
CA GLU A 236 21.18 9.66 -24.14
C GLU A 236 22.41 10.47 -23.67
N HIS A 237 22.32 11.80 -23.66
CA HIS A 237 23.38 12.67 -23.15
C HIS A 237 23.69 12.34 -21.68
N THR A 238 24.95 11.96 -21.43
CA THR A 238 25.44 11.57 -20.10
C THR A 238 26.46 12.56 -19.59
N ALA A 239 26.08 13.34 -18.58
CA ALA A 239 26.95 14.30 -17.93
C ALA A 239 26.80 14.24 -16.41
N LYS A 240 27.80 14.67 -15.65
CA LYS A 240 27.71 14.72 -14.18
C LYS A 240 26.73 15.82 -13.75
N GLU A 241 26.71 16.90 -14.53
CA GLU A 241 25.89 18.09 -14.41
C GLU A 241 24.40 17.78 -14.59
N ASN A 242 24.07 16.64 -15.21
CA ASN A 242 22.69 16.17 -15.31
C ASN A 242 22.07 15.83 -13.94
N ARG A 243 22.90 15.56 -12.91
CA ARG A 243 22.47 15.25 -11.54
C ARG A 243 23.32 16.03 -10.54
N LYS A 244 23.08 17.35 -10.45
CA LYS A 244 23.77 18.24 -9.49
C LYS A 244 23.42 17.94 -8.03
N THR A 245 22.20 17.49 -7.77
CA THR A 245 21.73 17.10 -6.44
C THR A 245 21.45 15.60 -6.39
N ARG A 246 21.37 15.03 -5.17
CA ARG A 246 21.08 13.61 -4.99
C ARG A 246 19.71 13.25 -5.58
N ASP A 247 18.70 14.10 -5.41
CA ASP A 247 17.31 13.69 -5.60
C ASP A 247 16.73 14.08 -6.97
N TRP A 248 17.35 15.04 -7.67
CA TRP A 248 16.79 15.60 -8.90
C TRP A 248 17.74 15.49 -10.10
N PHE A 249 17.17 15.21 -11.27
CA PHE A 249 17.87 15.15 -12.56
C PHE A 249 17.36 16.26 -13.50
N ARG A 250 18.27 16.89 -14.24
CA ARG A 250 17.95 17.78 -15.38
C ARG A 250 19.02 17.66 -16.46
N CYS A 251 18.64 17.14 -17.63
CA CYS A 251 19.54 17.01 -18.77
C CYS A 251 20.04 18.39 -19.24
N GLN A 252 21.34 18.53 -19.48
CA GLN A 252 21.93 19.77 -20.01
C GLN A 252 21.77 19.92 -21.54
N ALA A 253 21.41 18.86 -22.26
CA ALA A 253 21.29 18.89 -23.72
C ALA A 253 19.84 19.09 -24.21
N CYS A 254 18.86 18.43 -23.57
CA CYS A 254 17.45 18.48 -24.00
C CYS A 254 16.48 18.94 -22.89
N GLU A 255 17.02 19.42 -21.77
CA GLU A 255 16.28 19.94 -20.62
C GLU A 255 15.32 19.00 -19.89
N TYR A 256 15.21 17.74 -20.30
CA TYR A 256 14.40 16.74 -19.62
C TYR A 256 14.72 16.68 -18.12
N ALA A 257 13.70 16.82 -17.28
CA ALA A 257 13.83 16.88 -15.83
C ALA A 257 12.84 15.95 -15.13
N ALA A 258 13.32 15.21 -14.14
CA ALA A 258 12.54 14.27 -13.35
C ALA A 258 13.28 13.91 -12.04
N PRO A 259 12.60 13.26 -11.07
CA PRO A 259 13.29 12.63 -9.95
C PRO A 259 14.38 11.65 -10.43
N ALA A 260 15.56 11.70 -9.82
CA ALA A 260 16.71 10.92 -10.28
C ALA A 260 16.46 9.40 -10.24
N ASP A 261 15.67 8.91 -9.29
CA ASP A 261 15.30 7.49 -9.19
C ASP A 261 14.38 7.05 -10.33
N ASN A 262 13.47 7.92 -10.77
CA ASN A 262 12.62 7.65 -11.94
C ASN A 262 13.47 7.60 -13.22
N VAL A 263 14.44 8.50 -13.35
CA VAL A 263 15.39 8.50 -14.48
C VAL A 263 16.19 7.20 -14.52
N ALA A 264 16.73 6.77 -13.38
CA ALA A 264 17.44 5.49 -13.29
C ALA A 264 16.55 4.32 -13.69
N ALA A 265 15.30 4.26 -13.20
CA ALA A 265 14.35 3.20 -13.56
C ALA A 265 14.03 3.18 -15.08
N LEU A 266 13.93 4.33 -15.73
CA LEU A 266 13.72 4.42 -17.18
C LEU A 266 14.92 3.89 -17.95
N ASN A 267 16.14 4.27 -17.57
CA ASN A 267 17.35 3.80 -18.24
C ASN A 267 17.56 2.29 -18.04
N ILE A 268 17.31 1.77 -16.84
CA ILE A 268 17.32 0.32 -16.55
C ILE A 268 16.32 -0.41 -17.46
N ARG A 269 15.10 0.14 -17.61
CA ARG A 269 14.09 -0.42 -18.52
C ARG A 269 14.60 -0.43 -19.97
N SER A 270 15.14 0.67 -20.47
CA SER A 270 15.64 0.75 -21.85
C SER A 270 16.72 -0.29 -22.12
N ARG A 271 17.71 -0.43 -21.23
CA ARG A 271 18.77 -1.44 -21.34
C ARG A 271 18.26 -2.89 -21.29
N ALA A 272 17.22 -3.12 -20.49
CA ALA A 272 16.53 -4.41 -20.40
C ALA A 272 15.65 -4.75 -21.62
N ILE A 273 15.32 -3.77 -22.45
CA ILE A 273 14.62 -3.98 -23.73
C ILE A 273 15.64 -4.29 -24.83
N VAL A 274 16.78 -3.62 -24.84
CA VAL A 274 17.83 -3.80 -25.86
C VAL A 274 18.57 -5.14 -25.73
N SER A 275 18.66 -5.71 -24.51
CA SER A 275 19.36 -6.97 -24.23
C SER A 275 18.62 -8.26 -24.62
N VAL A 276 17.51 -8.17 -25.36
CA VAL A 276 16.82 -9.35 -25.88
C VAL A 276 17.39 -9.68 -27.26
N PRO A 277 17.91 -10.89 -27.52
CA PRO A 277 18.13 -11.33 -28.89
C PRO A 277 16.78 -11.29 -29.61
N ASN A 278 16.72 -10.71 -30.81
CA ASN A 278 15.61 -10.89 -31.74
C ASN A 278 15.56 -12.38 -32.13
N VAL A 279 15.03 -13.24 -31.27
CA VAL A 279 14.66 -14.59 -31.66
C VAL A 279 13.35 -14.43 -32.40
N GLY A 280 13.46 -14.30 -33.72
CA GLY A 280 12.33 -14.48 -34.62
C GLY A 280 11.62 -15.77 -34.23
N VAL A 281 10.32 -15.66 -33.99
CA VAL A 281 9.45 -16.82 -33.86
C VAL A 281 9.51 -17.52 -35.22
N ALA A 282 10.35 -18.56 -35.33
CA ALA A 282 10.19 -19.55 -36.36
C ALA A 282 8.89 -20.30 -36.03
N ILE A 283 7.91 -20.13 -36.93
CA ILE A 283 6.59 -20.77 -36.91
C ILE A 283 6.75 -22.29 -37.00
#